data_AF-B6FXY7-F1
#
_entry.id   AF-B6FXY7-F1
#
_cell.length_a   1.000
_cell.length_b   1.000
_cell.length_c   1.000
_cell.angle_alpha   90.00
_cell.angle_beta   90.00
_cell.angle_gamma   90.00
#
_symmetry.space_group_name_H-M   'P 1'
#
loop_
_entity.id
_entity.type
_entity.pdbx_description
1 polymer ?
#
loop_
_entity_poly.entity_id
_entity_poly.type
_entity_poly.pdbx_seq_one_letter_code
_entity_poly.pdbx_strand_id
1 'polypeptide(L)'
;MKKNGFYIIKDEFFRDFPDPYLRGNKKENRPHYYCIEDKNGIFWMIPMSTRVEKYKKIIDAKEKNNKKCDVLHILKLSNGKNNVFLIGDMFPVTENYIEREYTIKNNHLMLYNESEIILIEKKAKKVREMIKHGVKFTRTQPDVMKIFEKLVSLDKK
;
A
#
# COMPACT_ATOMS: atom_id res chain seq x y z
N MET A 1 12.88 -2.66 8.95
CA MET A 1 12.57 -2.18 7.56
C MET A 1 13.06 -0.74 7.32
N LYS A 2 13.22 -0.30 6.06
CA LYS A 2 13.61 1.07 5.65
C LYS A 2 12.42 1.82 5.03
N LYS A 3 12.08 2.99 5.56
CA LYS A 3 10.99 3.85 5.05
C LYS A 3 11.23 4.20 3.57
N ASN A 4 10.14 4.27 2.79
CA ASN A 4 10.16 4.50 1.34
C ASN A 4 10.72 3.33 0.52
N GLY A 5 10.94 2.17 1.15
CA GLY A 5 11.35 0.95 0.48
C GLY A 5 10.20 0.11 -0.04
N PHE A 6 10.48 -0.72 -1.04
CA PHE A 6 9.55 -1.70 -1.56
C PHE A 6 9.88 -3.10 -1.03
N TYR A 7 8.86 -3.84 -0.64
CA TYR A 7 8.99 -5.13 0.02
C TYR A 7 8.04 -6.17 -0.59
N ILE A 8 8.40 -7.43 -0.41
CA ILE A 8 7.51 -8.58 -0.60
C ILE A 8 6.99 -9.00 0.76
N ILE A 9 5.68 -9.22 0.83
CA ILE A 9 4.99 -9.70 2.02
C ILE A 9 4.81 -11.21 1.87
N LYS A 10 4.99 -11.97 2.95
CA LYS A 10 4.78 -13.41 2.98
C LYS A 10 3.35 -13.77 2.60
N ASP A 11 3.17 -14.85 1.85
CA ASP A 11 1.83 -15.40 1.61
C ASP A 11 1.15 -15.84 2.92
N GLU A 12 1.92 -16.09 3.99
CA GLU A 12 1.44 -16.35 5.35
C GLU A 12 0.50 -15.26 5.87
N PHE A 13 0.83 -13.99 5.64
CA PHE A 13 -0.04 -12.87 6.02
C PHE A 13 -1.44 -13.02 5.42
N PHE A 14 -1.53 -13.39 4.14
CA PHE A 14 -2.80 -13.52 3.44
C PHE A 14 -3.56 -14.80 3.83
N ARG A 15 -2.89 -15.79 4.43
CA ARG A 15 -3.53 -16.96 5.03
C ARG A 15 -4.08 -16.64 6.42
N ASP A 16 -3.32 -15.91 7.23
CA ASP A 16 -3.69 -15.55 8.61
C ASP A 16 -4.76 -14.44 8.68
N PHE A 17 -4.83 -13.63 7.62
CA PHE A 17 -5.83 -12.59 7.38
C PHE A 17 -6.52 -12.83 6.03
N PRO A 18 -7.42 -13.83 5.94
CA PRO A 18 -8.04 -14.26 4.67
C PRO A 18 -9.19 -13.33 4.24
N ASP A 19 -8.93 -12.03 4.17
CA ASP A 19 -9.89 -11.06 3.63
C ASP A 19 -9.88 -11.14 2.08
N PRO A 20 -11.01 -11.47 1.44
CA PRO A 20 -11.08 -11.70 -0.01
C PRO A 20 -10.85 -10.44 -0.84
N TYR A 21 -10.86 -9.26 -0.21
CA TYR A 21 -10.70 -7.97 -0.88
C TYR A 21 -9.29 -7.39 -0.73
N LEU A 22 -8.43 -8.00 0.08
CA LEU A 22 -7.00 -7.68 0.03
C LEU A 22 -6.45 -7.90 -1.38
N ARG A 23 -5.55 -7.02 -1.80
CA ARG A 23 -4.93 -7.13 -3.12
C ARG A 23 -4.04 -8.35 -3.16
N GLY A 24 -4.52 -9.41 -3.82
CA GLY A 24 -3.83 -10.70 -3.87
C GLY A 24 -2.33 -10.58 -4.22
N ASN A 25 -1.52 -11.31 -3.47
CA ASN A 25 -0.06 -11.19 -3.39
C ASN A 25 0.73 -11.73 -4.59
N LYS A 26 0.03 -12.43 -5.50
CA LYS A 26 0.62 -13.02 -6.73
C LYS A 26 1.75 -14.01 -6.43
N LYS A 27 1.57 -14.89 -5.43
CA LYS A 27 2.59 -15.83 -4.98
C LYS A 27 3.88 -15.09 -4.65
N GLU A 28 3.78 -14.10 -3.77
CA GLU A 28 4.91 -13.28 -3.31
C GLU A 28 5.65 -12.49 -4.41
N ASN A 29 4.93 -12.08 -5.46
CA ASN A 29 5.50 -11.27 -6.56
C ASN A 29 4.97 -9.84 -6.59
N ARG A 30 4.00 -9.48 -5.74
CA ARG A 30 3.50 -8.10 -5.66
C ARG A 30 4.43 -7.25 -4.79
N PRO A 31 5.03 -6.18 -5.33
CA PRO A 31 5.71 -5.19 -4.51
C PRO A 31 4.73 -4.41 -3.66
N HIS A 32 5.12 -4.13 -2.42
CA HIS A 32 4.38 -3.28 -1.49
C HIS A 32 5.29 -2.15 -1.02
N TYR A 33 4.82 -0.91 -1.14
CA TYR A 33 5.56 0.27 -0.74
C TYR A 33 5.32 0.57 0.74
N TYR A 34 6.40 0.65 1.53
CA TYR A 34 6.34 1.03 2.93
C TYR A 34 6.28 2.57 3.07
N CYS A 35 5.15 3.08 3.54
CA CYS A 35 4.88 4.52 3.57
C CYS A 35 4.77 5.12 4.98
N ILE A 36 4.14 4.42 5.94
CA ILE A 36 3.82 4.99 7.26
C ILE A 36 4.13 3.98 8.35
N GLU A 37 4.89 4.40 9.35
CA GLU A 37 5.04 3.69 10.62
C GLU A 37 3.93 4.13 11.57
N ASP A 38 3.22 3.17 12.14
CA ASP A 38 2.33 3.38 13.27
C ASP A 38 3.03 2.94 14.57
N LYS A 39 2.35 3.07 15.71
CA LYS A 39 2.87 2.56 16.98
C LYS A 39 3.08 1.03 16.91
N ASN A 40 3.92 0.51 17.79
CA ASN A 40 4.06 -0.94 18.04
C ASN A 40 4.61 -1.73 16.83
N GLY A 41 5.51 -1.14 16.04
CA GLY A 41 6.13 -1.84 14.90
C GLY A 41 5.14 -2.22 13.80
N ILE A 42 4.02 -1.51 13.69
CA ILE A 42 3.04 -1.71 12.61
C ILE A 42 3.36 -0.77 11.45
N PHE A 43 3.54 -1.35 10.28
CA PHE A 43 3.87 -0.65 9.04
C PHE A 43 2.68 -0.68 8.10
N TRP A 44 2.28 0.48 7.58
CA TRP A 44 1.26 0.55 6.55
C TRP A 44 1.88 0.45 5.16
N MET A 45 1.44 -0.57 4.44
CA MET A 45 1.96 -0.98 3.15
C MET A 45 0.97 -0.65 2.04
N ILE A 46 1.48 -0.11 0.93
CA ILE A 46 0.67 0.24 -0.25
C ILE A 46 0.94 -0.79 -1.36
N PRO A 47 -0.06 -1.58 -1.79
CA PRO A 47 0.14 -2.54 -2.86
C PRO A 47 0.37 -1.84 -4.21
N MET A 48 1.33 -2.36 -4.98
CA MET A 48 1.67 -1.83 -6.30
C MET A 48 0.93 -2.57 -7.42
N SER A 49 0.64 -1.86 -8.50
CA SER A 49 0.05 -2.42 -9.72
C SER A 49 0.71 -1.87 -10.98
N THR A 50 0.84 -2.71 -12.01
CA THR A 50 1.34 -2.33 -13.34
C THR A 50 0.22 -1.95 -14.31
N ARG A 51 -1.06 -2.07 -13.91
CA ARG A 51 -2.23 -1.80 -14.76
C ARG A 51 -2.52 -0.29 -14.92
N VAL A 52 -1.54 0.46 -15.43
CA VAL A 52 -1.56 1.93 -15.50
C VAL A 52 -2.79 2.45 -16.23
N GLU A 53 -3.09 1.93 -17.42
CA GLU A 53 -4.23 2.40 -18.23
C GLU A 53 -5.57 2.30 -17.51
N LYS A 54 -5.80 1.17 -16.80
CA LYS A 54 -7.02 0.97 -16.01
C LYS A 54 -7.18 2.06 -14.95
N TYR A 55 -6.13 2.31 -14.18
CA TYR A 55 -6.20 3.23 -13.04
C TYR A 55 -6.12 4.70 -13.47
N LYS A 56 -5.45 5.00 -14.58
CA LYS A 56 -5.45 6.34 -15.18
C LYS A 56 -6.87 6.78 -15.53
N LYS A 57 -7.66 5.92 -16.18
CA LYS A 57 -9.09 6.21 -16.47
C LYS A 57 -9.90 6.59 -15.21
N ILE A 58 -9.60 5.97 -14.06
CA ILE A 58 -10.28 6.26 -12.79
C ILE A 58 -9.86 7.63 -12.23
N ILE A 59 -8.56 7.96 -12.33
CA ILE A 59 -8.02 9.26 -11.91
C ILE A 59 -8.61 10.37 -12.80
N ASP A 60 -8.51 10.22 -14.12
CA ASP A 60 -9.00 11.19 -15.10
C ASP A 60 -10.50 11.46 -14.92
N ALA A 61 -11.30 10.42 -14.62
CA ALA A 61 -12.73 10.58 -14.35
C ALA A 61 -13.03 11.40 -13.08
N LYS A 62 -12.18 11.32 -12.04
CA LYS A 62 -12.32 12.16 -10.84
C LYS A 62 -11.90 13.60 -11.11
N GLU A 63 -10.80 13.78 -11.82
CA GLU A 63 -10.27 15.10 -12.16
C GLU A 63 -11.21 15.88 -13.08
N LYS A 64 -11.86 15.23 -14.04
CA LYS A 64 -12.94 15.83 -14.86
C LYS A 64 -14.11 16.38 -14.04
N ASN A 65 -14.33 15.84 -12.84
CA ASN A 65 -15.34 16.32 -11.90
C ASN A 65 -14.77 17.28 -10.85
N ASN A 66 -13.58 17.84 -11.09
CA ASN A 66 -12.83 18.71 -10.15
C ASN A 66 -12.59 18.08 -8.78
N LYS A 67 -12.55 16.74 -8.70
CA LYS A 67 -12.28 15.99 -7.46
C LYS A 67 -10.85 15.45 -7.46
N LYS A 68 -10.12 15.71 -6.38
CA LYS A 68 -8.78 15.14 -6.17
C LYS A 68 -8.84 13.63 -5.98
N CYS A 69 -7.86 12.91 -6.52
CA CYS A 69 -7.71 11.46 -6.34
C CYS A 69 -6.60 11.15 -5.33
N ASP A 70 -7.00 10.83 -4.09
CA ASP A 70 -6.06 10.45 -3.02
C ASP A 70 -5.84 8.93 -2.93
N VAL A 71 -6.79 8.13 -3.42
CA VAL A 71 -6.77 6.66 -3.33
C VAL A 71 -5.87 5.98 -4.36
N LEU A 72 -5.41 6.71 -5.37
CA LEU A 72 -4.55 6.22 -6.43
C LEU A 72 -3.47 7.27 -6.73
N HIS A 73 -2.29 6.81 -7.07
CA HIS A 73 -1.21 7.66 -7.55
C HIS A 73 -0.37 6.90 -8.57
N ILE A 74 -0.03 7.55 -9.68
CA ILE A 74 0.76 6.97 -10.77
C ILE A 74 2.09 7.68 -10.80
N LEU A 75 3.17 6.91 -10.79
CA LEU A 75 4.53 7.42 -10.83
C LEU A 75 5.44 6.52 -11.65
N LYS A 76 6.36 7.12 -12.39
CA LYS A 76 7.46 6.42 -13.05
C LYS A 76 8.56 6.13 -12.03
N LEU A 77 8.82 4.86 -11.77
CA LEU A 77 9.88 4.45 -10.84
C LEU A 77 11.25 4.44 -11.55
N SER A 78 12.33 4.31 -10.77
CA SER A 78 13.73 4.30 -11.27
C SER A 78 14.01 3.22 -12.31
N ASN A 79 13.18 2.17 -12.38
CA ASN A 79 13.23 1.15 -13.42
C ASN A 79 12.64 1.58 -14.77
N GLY A 80 12.24 2.84 -14.91
CA GLY A 80 11.70 3.42 -16.13
C GLY A 80 10.22 3.08 -16.40
N LYS A 81 9.55 2.35 -15.52
CA LYS A 81 8.16 1.91 -15.70
C LYS A 81 7.19 2.75 -14.86
N ASN A 82 6.06 3.12 -15.47
CA ASN A 82 4.94 3.67 -14.73
C ASN A 82 4.30 2.58 -13.86
N ASN A 83 4.09 2.89 -12.59
CA ASN A 83 3.44 2.02 -11.62
C ASN A 83 2.32 2.77 -10.92
N VAL A 84 1.37 2.02 -10.38
CA VAL A 84 0.23 2.54 -9.64
C VAL A 84 0.38 2.16 -8.17
N PHE A 85 0.37 3.17 -7.31
CA PHE A 85 0.22 3.04 -5.87
C PHE A 85 -1.27 2.94 -5.55
N LEU A 86 -1.71 1.78 -5.07
CA LEU A 86 -3.11 1.53 -4.70
C LEU A 86 -3.35 1.98 -3.25
N ILE A 87 -3.26 3.28 -3.01
CA ILE A 87 -3.33 3.89 -1.66
C ILE A 87 -4.64 3.53 -0.95
N GLY A 88 -5.76 3.51 -1.67
CA GLY A 88 -7.06 3.11 -1.13
C GLY A 88 -7.16 1.64 -0.69
N ASP A 89 -6.20 0.81 -1.11
CA ASP A 89 -6.09 -0.61 -0.74
C ASP A 89 -4.90 -0.85 0.22
N MET A 90 -4.37 0.19 0.87
CA MET A 90 -3.30 0.05 1.85
C MET A 90 -3.75 -0.76 3.06
N PHE A 91 -2.81 -1.49 3.68
CA PHE A 91 -3.09 -2.34 4.83
C PHE A 91 -1.91 -2.39 5.80
N PRO A 92 -2.15 -2.68 7.09
CA PRO A 92 -1.11 -2.79 8.10
C PRO A 92 -0.43 -4.17 8.08
N VAL A 93 0.86 -4.21 8.38
CA VAL A 93 1.67 -5.42 8.60
C VAL A 93 2.66 -5.21 9.74
N THR A 94 3.27 -6.28 10.24
CA THR A 94 4.45 -6.23 11.11
C THR A 94 5.67 -6.79 10.38
N GLU A 95 6.88 -6.57 10.92
CA GLU A 95 8.13 -7.03 10.29
C GLU A 95 8.17 -8.55 10.10
N ASN A 96 7.53 -9.34 10.98
CA ASN A 96 7.48 -10.81 10.88
C ASN A 96 6.79 -11.32 9.60
N TYR A 97 5.90 -10.51 9.01
CA TYR A 97 5.22 -10.82 7.75
C TYR A 97 5.95 -10.32 6.51
N ILE A 98 7.12 -9.68 6.67
CA ILE A 98 7.96 -9.28 5.54
C ILE A 98 8.79 -10.49 5.13
N GLU A 99 8.74 -10.83 3.84
CA GLU A 99 9.55 -11.91 3.28
C GLU A 99 10.94 -11.39 2.93
N ARG A 100 11.00 -10.31 2.13
CA ARG A 100 12.26 -9.74 1.64
C ARG A 100 12.09 -8.35 1.05
N GLU A 101 13.23 -7.70 0.84
CA GLU A 101 13.32 -6.51 -0.01
C GLU A 101 12.90 -6.84 -1.46
N TYR A 102 12.14 -5.93 -2.08
CA TYR A 102 11.86 -6.02 -3.51
C TYR A 102 13.04 -5.44 -4.29
N THR A 103 13.72 -6.28 -5.06
CA THR A 103 14.96 -5.89 -5.75
C THR A 103 14.78 -5.78 -7.26
N ILE A 104 15.56 -4.89 -7.88
CA ILE A 104 15.72 -4.79 -9.34
C ILE A 104 17.21 -4.82 -9.62
N LYS A 105 17.67 -5.78 -10.43
CA LYS A 105 19.11 -6.03 -10.66
C LYS A 105 19.87 -6.13 -9.33
N ASN A 106 19.34 -6.90 -8.38
CA ASN A 106 19.86 -7.10 -7.02
C ASN A 106 19.94 -5.86 -6.11
N ASN A 107 19.46 -4.70 -6.56
CA ASN A 107 19.38 -3.50 -5.73
C ASN A 107 17.98 -3.36 -5.14
N HIS A 108 17.89 -3.11 -3.83
CA HIS A 108 16.62 -2.80 -3.18
C HIS A 108 15.97 -1.59 -3.84
N LEU A 109 14.75 -1.77 -4.34
CA LEU A 109 14.00 -0.68 -4.89
C LEU A 109 13.55 0.24 -3.75
N MET A 110 13.89 1.52 -3.88
CA MET A 110 13.49 2.60 -2.99
C MET A 110 12.89 3.74 -3.81
N LEU A 111 12.02 4.52 -3.18
CA LEU A 111 11.61 5.82 -3.72
C LEU A 111 12.55 6.91 -3.18
N TYR A 112 13.13 7.71 -4.07
CA TYR A 112 14.13 8.74 -3.73
C TYR A 112 13.64 10.18 -3.97
N ASN A 113 12.64 10.39 -4.82
CA ASN A 113 12.14 11.73 -5.10
C ASN A 113 11.35 12.26 -3.89
N GLU A 114 11.93 13.21 -3.16
CA GLU A 114 11.35 13.76 -1.93
C GLU A 114 9.96 14.34 -2.12
N SER A 115 9.72 15.05 -3.23
CA SER A 115 8.41 15.65 -3.50
C SER A 115 7.32 14.58 -3.70
N GLU A 116 7.65 13.48 -4.36
CA GLU A 116 6.76 12.33 -4.53
C GLU A 116 6.55 11.57 -3.22
N ILE A 117 7.61 11.41 -2.41
CA ILE A 117 7.52 10.79 -1.08
C ILE A 117 6.55 11.58 -0.20
N ILE A 118 6.71 12.90 -0.12
CA ILE A 118 5.83 13.79 0.66
C ILE A 118 4.39 13.71 0.16
N LEU A 119 4.18 13.71 -1.16
CA LEU A 119 2.86 13.63 -1.76
C LEU A 119 2.16 12.30 -1.45
N ILE A 120 2.85 11.17 -1.63
CA ILE A 120 2.32 9.84 -1.35
C ILE A 120 2.03 9.70 0.15
N GLU A 121 2.92 10.16 1.02
CA GLU A 121 2.72 10.11 2.46
C GLU A 121 1.51 10.94 2.89
N LYS A 122 1.32 12.15 2.32
CA LYS A 122 0.14 12.97 2.58
C LYS A 122 -1.16 12.29 2.16
N LYS A 123 -1.17 11.67 0.97
CA LYS A 123 -2.32 10.89 0.48
C LYS A 123 -2.60 9.68 1.37
N ALA A 124 -1.57 8.91 1.72
CA ALA A 124 -1.68 7.73 2.55
C ALA A 124 -2.20 8.05 3.96
N LYS A 125 -1.69 9.12 4.60
CA LYS A 125 -2.21 9.59 5.90
C LYS A 125 -3.69 9.94 5.81
N LYS A 126 -4.08 10.73 4.80
CA LYS A 126 -5.49 11.09 4.58
C LYS A 126 -6.37 9.86 4.36
N VAL A 127 -5.97 8.95 3.48
CA VAL A 127 -6.70 7.72 3.18
C VAL A 127 -6.83 6.84 4.42
N ARG A 128 -5.75 6.68 5.20
CA ARG A 128 -5.78 5.92 6.46
C ARG A 128 -6.78 6.50 7.46
N GLU A 129 -6.79 7.81 7.68
CA GLU A 129 -7.77 8.44 8.57
C GLU A 129 -9.21 8.27 8.06
N MET A 130 -9.44 8.37 6.74
CA MET A 130 -10.74 8.06 6.15
C MET A 130 -11.17 6.61 6.40
N ILE A 131 -10.25 5.64 6.27
CA ILE A 131 -10.50 4.22 6.57
C ILE A 131 -10.86 4.02 8.06
N LYS A 132 -10.12 4.67 8.98
CA LYS A 132 -10.40 4.62 10.42
C LYS A 132 -11.80 5.15 10.76
N HIS A 133 -12.28 6.15 10.02
CA HIS A 133 -13.64 6.68 10.15
C HIS A 133 -14.70 5.88 9.34
N GLY A 134 -14.35 4.70 8.84
CA GLY A 134 -15.29 3.80 8.17
C GLY A 134 -15.61 4.16 6.71
N VAL A 135 -14.89 5.11 6.10
CA VAL A 135 -15.11 5.49 4.71
C VAL A 135 -14.77 4.34 3.77
N LYS A 136 -15.71 4.01 2.88
CA LYS A 136 -15.54 3.02 1.82
C LYS A 136 -15.32 3.71 0.48
N PHE A 137 -14.21 3.40 -0.18
CA PHE A 137 -13.88 3.88 -1.53
C PHE A 137 -14.45 2.98 -2.62
N THR A 138 -14.69 1.72 -2.29
CA THR A 138 -15.30 0.72 -3.18
C THR A 138 -16.23 -0.21 -2.39
N ARG A 139 -17.12 -0.92 -3.08
CA ARG A 139 -17.98 -1.95 -2.47
C ARG A 139 -17.19 -3.14 -1.92
N THR A 140 -16.00 -3.39 -2.46
CA THR A 140 -15.13 -4.54 -2.15
C THR A 140 -13.86 -4.04 -1.47
N GLN A 141 -14.00 -3.25 -0.39
CA GLN A 141 -12.86 -2.75 0.37
C GLN A 141 -12.57 -3.69 1.54
N PRO A 142 -11.31 -4.12 1.73
CA PRO A 142 -10.94 -4.98 2.84
C PRO A 142 -11.17 -4.30 4.19
N ASP A 143 -11.42 -5.10 5.22
CA ASP A 143 -11.52 -4.65 6.61
C ASP A 143 -10.13 -4.60 7.25
N VAL A 144 -9.33 -3.64 6.81
CA VAL A 144 -7.95 -3.47 7.26
C VAL A 144 -7.85 -2.99 8.72
N MET A 145 -8.93 -2.46 9.29
CA MET A 145 -8.96 -2.10 10.71
C MET A 145 -9.08 -3.34 11.60
N LYS A 146 -9.86 -4.35 11.19
CA LYS A 146 -9.86 -5.65 11.86
C LYS A 146 -8.48 -6.32 11.85
N ILE A 147 -7.73 -6.18 10.76
CA ILE A 147 -6.33 -6.65 10.66
C ILE A 147 -5.45 -5.86 11.64
N PHE A 148 -5.55 -4.52 11.63
CA PHE A 148 -4.80 -3.63 12.52
C PHE A 148 -4.99 -4.02 14.00
N GLU A 149 -6.23 -4.18 14.44
CA GLU A 149 -6.58 -4.53 15.82
C GLU A 149 -5.98 -5.88 16.24
N LYS A 150 -6.07 -6.89 15.35
CA LYS A 150 -5.49 -8.21 15.59
C LYS A 150 -3.96 -8.14 15.69
N LEU A 151 -3.29 -7.36 14.84
CA LEU A 151 -1.84 -7.14 14.93
C LEU A 151 -1.44 -6.46 16.25
N VAL A 152 -2.16 -5.41 16.67
CA VAL A 152 -1.92 -4.74 17.96
C VAL A 152 -2.10 -5.69 19.14
N SER A 153 -3.06 -6.62 19.07
CA SER A 153 -3.31 -7.58 20.15
C SER A 153 -2.21 -8.64 20.32
N LEU A 154 -1.49 -8.97 19.24
CA LEU A 154 -0.42 -9.96 19.26
C LEU A 154 0.87 -9.41 19.91
N ASP A 155 1.10 -8.10 19.80
CA ASP A 155 2.26 -7.42 20.38
C ASP A 155 2.16 -7.22 21.91
N LYS A 156 0.96 -7.40 22.48
CA LYS A 156 0.71 -7.29 23.93
C LYS A 156 0.87 -8.59 24.71
N LYS A 157 1.30 -9.68 24.05
CA LYS A 157 1.56 -10.98 24.67
C LYS A 157 3.06 -11.24 24.73
#